data_AF-A0A1B1BA55-F1
#
_entry.id   AF-A0A1B1BA55-F1
#
_cell.length_a   1.000
_cell.length_b   1.000
_cell.length_c   1.000
_cell.angle_alpha   90.00
_cell.angle_beta   90.00
_cell.angle_gamma   90.00
#
_symmetry.space_group_name_H-M   'P 1'
#
loop_
_entity.id
_entity.type
_entity.pdbx_description
1 polymer ?
#
loop_
_entity_poly.entity_id
_entity_poly.type
_entity_poly.pdbx_seq_one_letter_code
_entity_poly.pdbx_strand_id
1 'polypeptide(L)'
;MKDPNPTPGAVAPPSAPPEAGILTRFLSEDPAVRARLAPGVAEAVGADRMEQIVQATLARTGTPVTVTDSPDGLIVGGPRGKVRAWAQQSGDGEEITGLLLEGVLYKPPARRGNLPDSVPWLVYLLLIVLWNALTIWTADDRASWCAGMAALAAFFVFVEGYGAPRQQPRVRYRSVRAVALVSLFSACRLPSLPSGHFTPALGVALVLLAAGVCVVAMARLHHWSSPVSQPLRFPLEGTWYVVQGGGRLINHHVGAQEQRGAVDLCALGPYGTRTRPGDDLTAYAAYGRPVHAPCDGRVISAVNTLPDQRPGELRYQPVYGNHVFLDTGHEIIKLAHLRPGSVTVKPGDVVEAGRLLGEVGNSGNSTEPHLHLHAERDGTGLDLRFSDVKGRLYRGRRIKGLPGHNMVP
;
A
#
# COMPACT_ATOMS: atom_id res chain seq x y z
N MET A 1 -49.22 -23.59 20.76
CA MET A 1 -48.65 -23.97 19.44
C MET A 1 -48.00 -22.71 18.90
N LYS A 2 -46.69 -22.75 18.64
CA LYS A 2 -45.85 -21.56 18.38
C LYS A 2 -46.24 -20.86 17.07
N ASP A 3 -46.32 -19.53 17.12
CA ASP A 3 -46.33 -18.65 15.96
C ASP A 3 -45.01 -18.76 15.18
N PRO A 4 -45.05 -18.73 13.83
CA PRO A 4 -43.85 -18.74 13.01
C PRO A 4 -43.17 -17.37 13.03
N ASN A 5 -41.86 -17.40 13.25
CA ASN A 5 -40.94 -16.26 13.31
C ASN A 5 -41.04 -15.37 12.05
N PRO A 6 -41.03 -14.03 12.18
CA PRO A 6 -40.98 -13.14 11.03
C PRO A 6 -39.61 -13.22 10.34
N THR A 7 -39.66 -13.26 9.00
CA THR A 7 -38.52 -13.16 8.09
C THR A 7 -37.66 -11.92 8.40
N PRO A 8 -36.32 -12.00 8.31
CA PRO A 8 -35.46 -10.83 8.48
C PRO A 8 -35.81 -9.81 7.41
N GLY A 9 -36.17 -8.59 7.84
CA GLY A 9 -36.50 -7.49 6.95
C GLY A 9 -35.41 -7.27 5.91
N ALA A 10 -35.81 -7.22 4.64
CA ALA A 10 -34.96 -6.73 3.57
C ALA A 10 -34.52 -5.32 3.95
N VAL A 11 -33.23 -5.16 4.26
CA VAL A 11 -32.60 -3.86 4.43
C VAL A 11 -32.86 -3.08 3.15
N ALA A 12 -33.54 -1.93 3.26
CA ALA A 12 -33.72 -1.02 2.13
C ALA A 12 -32.34 -0.77 1.47
N PRO A 13 -32.25 -0.73 0.13
CA PRO A 13 -30.98 -0.42 -0.51
C PRO A 13 -30.45 0.89 0.07
N PRO A 14 -29.14 0.97 0.41
CA PRO A 14 -28.59 2.20 0.96
C PRO A 14 -28.92 3.34 0.01
N SER A 15 -29.50 4.42 0.55
CA SER A 15 -29.68 5.67 -0.19
C SER A 15 -28.35 6.02 -0.84
N ALA A 16 -28.36 6.33 -2.14
CA ALA A 16 -27.15 6.70 -2.85
C ALA A 16 -26.40 7.79 -2.06
N PRO A 17 -25.06 7.75 -2.00
CA PRO A 17 -24.28 8.74 -1.28
C PRO A 17 -24.62 10.14 -1.81
N PRO A 18 -24.70 11.17 -0.95
CA PRO A 18 -25.03 12.55 -1.36
C PRO A 18 -24.23 13.03 -2.58
N GLU A 19 -22.95 12.63 -2.65
CA GLU A 19 -22.02 12.95 -3.73
C GLU A 19 -22.49 12.42 -5.10
N ALA A 20 -23.24 11.32 -5.16
CA ALA A 20 -23.81 10.81 -6.40
C ALA A 20 -24.90 11.75 -6.95
N GLY A 21 -25.70 12.36 -6.06
CA GLY A 21 -26.75 13.30 -6.43
C GLY A 21 -26.19 14.57 -7.05
N ILE A 22 -25.29 15.25 -6.32
CA ILE A 22 -24.67 16.49 -6.81
C ILE A 22 -23.84 16.26 -8.07
N LEU A 23 -23.13 15.13 -8.19
CA LEU A 23 -22.38 14.80 -9.39
C LEU A 23 -23.29 14.53 -10.61
N THR A 24 -24.43 13.87 -10.40
CA THR A 24 -25.43 13.67 -11.47
C THR A 24 -25.98 15.01 -11.97
N ARG A 25 -26.33 15.92 -11.05
CA ARG A 25 -26.72 17.30 -11.37
C ARG A 25 -25.62 18.00 -12.16
N PHE A 26 -24.41 18.09 -11.62
CA PHE A 26 -23.26 18.73 -12.26
C PHE A 26 -23.03 18.25 -13.71
N LEU A 27 -23.03 16.93 -13.95
CA LEU A 27 -22.79 16.38 -15.29
C LEU A 27 -23.93 16.63 -16.29
N SER A 28 -25.13 16.93 -15.80
CA SER A 28 -26.33 17.16 -16.62
C SER A 28 -26.58 18.62 -16.96
N GLU A 29 -25.91 19.54 -16.25
CA GLU A 29 -26.10 20.99 -16.36
C GLU A 29 -25.20 21.63 -17.44
N ASP A 30 -25.51 22.86 -17.85
CA ASP A 30 -24.70 23.61 -18.82
C ASP A 30 -23.36 24.10 -18.22
N PRO A 31 -22.33 24.39 -19.04
CA PRO A 31 -21.00 24.77 -18.56
C PRO A 31 -20.98 25.94 -17.57
N ALA A 32 -21.84 26.95 -17.77
CA ALA A 32 -21.94 28.09 -16.87
C ALA A 32 -22.49 27.73 -15.48
N VAL A 33 -23.40 26.74 -15.41
CA VAL A 33 -23.95 26.23 -14.15
C VAL A 33 -22.91 25.33 -13.47
N ARG A 34 -22.19 24.49 -14.23
CA ARG A 34 -21.09 23.65 -13.70
C ARG A 34 -20.03 24.47 -13.00
N ALA A 35 -19.60 25.58 -13.58
CA ALA A 35 -18.64 26.49 -12.95
C ALA A 35 -19.14 27.06 -11.62
N ARG A 36 -20.46 27.28 -11.46
CA ARG A 36 -21.06 27.71 -10.20
C ARG A 36 -21.25 26.58 -9.20
N LEU A 37 -21.46 25.35 -9.66
CA LEU A 37 -21.56 24.17 -8.81
C LEU A 37 -20.21 23.67 -8.32
N ALA A 38 -19.11 24.02 -8.98
CA ALA A 38 -17.76 23.58 -8.60
C ALA A 38 -16.74 24.72 -8.68
N PRO A 39 -16.97 25.86 -7.98
CA PRO A 39 -16.14 27.07 -8.14
C PRO A 39 -14.68 26.81 -7.75
N GLY A 40 -14.44 26.12 -6.63
CA GLY A 40 -13.08 25.78 -6.18
C GLY A 40 -12.35 24.81 -7.13
N VAL A 41 -13.07 23.90 -7.78
CA VAL A 41 -12.49 23.02 -8.81
C VAL A 41 -12.13 23.84 -10.05
N ALA A 42 -13.04 24.71 -10.51
CA ALA A 42 -12.83 25.57 -11.66
C ALA A 42 -11.65 26.54 -11.45
N GLU A 43 -11.48 27.06 -10.24
CA GLU A 43 -10.32 27.88 -9.85
C GLU A 43 -9.02 27.05 -9.86
N ALA A 44 -9.05 25.84 -9.30
CA ALA A 44 -7.85 25.01 -9.18
C ALA A 44 -7.31 24.47 -10.52
N VAL A 45 -8.18 24.09 -11.45
CA VAL A 45 -7.74 23.50 -12.75
C VAL A 45 -7.99 24.40 -13.96
N GLY A 46 -8.74 25.48 -13.80
CA GLY A 46 -9.26 26.32 -14.87
C GLY A 46 -10.61 25.83 -15.40
N ALA A 47 -11.58 26.74 -15.52
CA ALA A 47 -12.94 26.43 -15.96
C ALA A 47 -12.99 25.71 -17.33
N ASP A 48 -12.21 26.18 -18.31
CA ASP A 48 -12.14 25.55 -19.64
C ASP A 48 -11.59 24.14 -19.58
N ARG A 49 -10.57 23.92 -18.73
CA ARG A 49 -9.97 22.60 -18.56
C ARG A 49 -10.92 21.64 -17.83
N MET A 50 -11.61 22.12 -16.81
CA MET A 50 -12.68 21.38 -16.14
C MET A 50 -13.74 20.95 -17.16
N GLU A 51 -14.20 21.87 -18.01
CA GLU A 51 -15.20 21.58 -19.02
C GLU A 51 -14.70 20.59 -20.08
N GLN A 52 -13.45 20.70 -20.54
CA GLN A 52 -12.84 19.70 -21.43
C GLN A 52 -12.86 18.29 -20.83
N ILE A 53 -12.56 18.17 -19.53
CA ILE A 53 -12.58 16.88 -18.82
C ILE A 53 -14.01 16.33 -18.72
N VAL A 54 -14.98 17.19 -18.42
CA VAL A 54 -16.40 16.83 -18.37
C VAL A 54 -16.89 16.36 -19.74
N GLN A 55 -16.63 17.12 -20.80
CA GLN A 55 -17.03 16.75 -22.17
C GLN A 55 -16.37 15.45 -22.63
N ALA A 56 -15.10 15.24 -22.31
CA ALA A 56 -14.43 13.97 -22.60
C ALA A 56 -15.09 12.82 -21.83
N THR A 57 -15.58 13.04 -20.61
CA THR A 57 -16.32 12.04 -19.83
C THR A 57 -17.67 11.74 -20.49
N LEU A 58 -18.46 12.77 -20.83
CA LEU A 58 -19.75 12.63 -21.50
C LEU A 58 -19.62 11.98 -22.89
N ALA A 59 -18.52 12.21 -23.60
CA ALA A 59 -18.21 11.54 -24.84
C ALA A 59 -17.97 10.03 -24.67
N ARG A 60 -17.40 9.60 -23.53
CA ARG A 60 -17.18 8.17 -23.22
C ARG A 60 -18.45 7.48 -22.71
N THR A 61 -19.23 8.15 -21.86
CA THR A 61 -20.42 7.56 -21.24
C THR A 61 -21.65 7.67 -22.12
N GLY A 62 -21.76 8.72 -22.94
CA GLY A 62 -23.03 9.15 -23.54
C GLY A 62 -23.93 9.86 -22.54
N THR A 63 -24.96 10.51 -23.05
CA THR A 63 -26.00 11.23 -22.29
C THR A 63 -27.37 10.59 -22.53
N PRO A 64 -28.32 10.65 -21.58
CA PRO A 64 -28.15 11.16 -20.21
C PRO A 64 -27.23 10.26 -19.37
N VAL A 65 -26.65 10.82 -18.31
CA VAL A 65 -25.82 10.07 -17.35
C VAL A 65 -26.55 9.83 -16.05
N THR A 66 -26.15 8.77 -15.35
CA THR A 66 -26.55 8.44 -13.98
C THR A 66 -25.29 8.18 -13.17
N VAL A 67 -25.30 8.54 -11.88
CA VAL A 67 -24.21 8.21 -10.97
C VAL A 67 -24.70 7.23 -9.92
N THR A 68 -24.02 6.09 -9.80
CA THR A 68 -24.33 5.06 -8.81
C THR A 68 -23.13 4.76 -7.94
N ASP A 69 -23.37 4.33 -6.70
CA ASP A 69 -22.29 3.86 -5.82
C ASP A 69 -21.88 2.41 -6.13
N SER A 70 -20.60 2.10 -5.86
CA SER A 70 -19.97 0.79 -6.07
C SER A 70 -18.82 0.59 -5.07
N PRO A 71 -18.43 -0.66 -4.77
CA PRO A 71 -17.20 -0.96 -4.05
C PRO A 71 -15.93 -0.37 -4.68
N ASP A 72 -15.96 0.00 -5.96
CA ASP A 72 -14.84 0.63 -6.67
C ASP A 72 -14.91 2.17 -6.68
N GLY A 73 -15.90 2.80 -6.04
CA GLY A 73 -16.14 4.25 -6.04
C GLY A 73 -17.43 4.64 -6.78
N LEU A 74 -17.62 5.94 -7.05
CA LEU A 74 -18.78 6.40 -7.83
C LEU A 74 -18.62 5.98 -9.28
N ILE A 75 -19.70 5.54 -9.91
CA ILE A 75 -19.71 5.12 -11.31
C ILE A 75 -20.65 6.03 -12.09
N VAL A 76 -20.09 6.82 -13.00
CA VAL A 76 -20.84 7.61 -13.99
C VAL A 76 -21.17 6.67 -15.15
N GLY A 77 -22.45 6.35 -15.34
CA GLY A 77 -22.94 5.48 -16.39
C GLY A 77 -23.84 6.20 -17.39
N GLY A 78 -23.67 5.89 -18.67
CA GLY A 78 -24.54 6.32 -19.76
C GLY A 78 -24.67 5.23 -20.84
N PRO A 79 -25.38 5.51 -21.95
CA PRO A 79 -25.69 4.52 -22.99
C PRO A 79 -24.47 3.96 -23.72
N ARG A 80 -23.34 4.67 -23.72
CA ARG A 80 -22.10 4.25 -24.41
C ARG A 80 -21.09 3.58 -23.49
N GLY A 81 -21.19 3.78 -22.16
CA GLY A 81 -20.21 3.22 -21.24
C GLY A 81 -20.30 3.77 -19.83
N LYS A 82 -19.32 3.36 -19.01
CA LYS A 82 -19.19 3.73 -17.61
C LYS A 82 -17.80 4.29 -17.36
N VAL A 83 -17.68 5.20 -16.40
CA VAL A 83 -16.41 5.83 -15.97
C VAL A 83 -16.42 5.89 -14.44
N ARG A 84 -15.29 5.61 -13.78
CA ARG A 84 -15.19 5.84 -12.33
C ARG A 84 -15.03 7.31 -12.03
N ALA A 85 -15.61 7.73 -10.93
CA ALA A 85 -15.57 9.08 -10.46
C ALA A 85 -15.41 9.13 -8.95
N TRP A 86 -14.95 10.28 -8.49
CA TRP A 86 -14.98 10.68 -7.11
C TRP A 86 -15.40 12.14 -7.07
N ALA A 87 -16.25 12.47 -6.10
CA ALA A 87 -16.65 13.82 -5.82
C ALA A 87 -16.64 14.04 -4.31
N GLN A 88 -16.40 15.27 -3.90
CA GLN A 88 -16.61 15.73 -2.53
C GLN A 88 -17.54 16.92 -2.58
N GLN A 89 -18.50 16.96 -1.66
CA GLN A 89 -19.45 18.04 -1.54
C GLN A 89 -19.16 18.92 -0.32
N SER A 90 -19.61 20.17 -0.38
CA SER A 90 -19.65 21.09 0.75
C SER A 90 -20.59 20.58 1.86
N GLY A 91 -20.45 21.12 3.07
CA GLY A 91 -21.25 20.71 4.23
C GLY A 91 -22.75 20.98 4.08
N ASP A 92 -23.14 21.97 3.27
CA ASP A 92 -24.52 22.28 2.89
C ASP A 92 -25.01 21.48 1.67
N GLY A 93 -24.13 20.77 0.97
CA GLY A 93 -24.47 19.94 -0.19
C GLY A 93 -24.74 20.71 -1.49
N GLU A 94 -24.43 22.01 -1.54
CA GLU A 94 -24.70 22.85 -2.72
C GLU A 94 -23.54 22.90 -3.71
N GLU A 95 -22.30 22.64 -3.26
CA GLU A 95 -21.10 22.76 -4.08
C GLU A 95 -20.27 21.47 -4.12
N ILE A 96 -19.64 21.21 -5.27
CA ILE A 96 -18.58 20.22 -5.45
C ILE A 96 -17.24 20.87 -5.11
N THR A 97 -16.66 20.47 -3.99
CA THR A 97 -15.36 20.97 -3.51
C THR A 97 -14.18 20.13 -3.99
N GLY A 98 -14.45 18.95 -4.55
CA GLY A 98 -13.44 18.08 -5.14
C GLY A 98 -14.05 17.21 -6.24
N LEU A 99 -13.33 17.03 -7.35
CA LEU A 99 -13.80 16.26 -8.49
C LEU A 99 -12.66 15.47 -9.12
N LEU A 100 -12.89 14.19 -9.37
CA LEU A 100 -11.99 13.33 -10.12
C LEU A 100 -12.82 12.45 -11.06
N LEU A 101 -12.52 12.52 -12.35
CA LEU A 101 -13.16 11.72 -13.40
C LEU A 101 -12.10 10.87 -14.08
N GLU A 102 -12.31 9.55 -14.13
CA GLU A 102 -11.35 8.64 -14.74
C GLU A 102 -11.27 8.82 -16.26
N GLY A 103 -10.05 8.87 -16.80
CA GLY A 103 -9.80 9.11 -18.23
C GLY A 103 -10.09 7.92 -19.15
N VAL A 104 -10.58 6.80 -18.62
CA VAL A 104 -10.80 5.54 -19.34
C VAL A 104 -12.16 4.93 -18.99
N LEU A 105 -12.66 4.05 -19.86
CA LEU A 105 -13.88 3.30 -19.58
C LEU A 105 -13.66 2.35 -18.40
N TYR A 106 -14.58 2.42 -17.45
CA TYR A 106 -14.63 1.54 -16.30
C TYR A 106 -14.92 0.11 -16.74
N LYS A 107 -13.99 -0.78 -16.39
CA LYS A 107 -14.18 -2.24 -16.47
C LYS A 107 -14.18 -2.76 -15.04
N PRO A 108 -15.30 -3.30 -14.54
CA PRO A 108 -15.32 -3.87 -13.20
C PRO A 108 -14.26 -4.97 -13.11
N PRO A 109 -13.48 -5.02 -12.02
CA PRO A 109 -12.54 -6.11 -11.83
C PRO A 109 -13.31 -7.44 -11.86
N ALA A 110 -12.72 -8.46 -12.49
CA ALA A 110 -13.29 -9.80 -12.43
C ALA A 110 -13.45 -10.19 -10.95
N ARG A 111 -14.64 -10.62 -10.54
CA ARG A 111 -14.90 -11.12 -9.18
C ARG A 111 -13.96 -12.30 -8.92
N ARG A 112 -12.79 -12.03 -8.33
CA ARG A 112 -11.97 -13.07 -7.73
C ARG A 112 -12.61 -13.35 -6.38
N GLY A 113 -13.04 -14.59 -6.16
CA GLY A 113 -13.35 -15.04 -4.82
C GLY A 113 -12.10 -14.87 -3.98
N ASN A 114 -12.15 -13.99 -2.98
CA ASN A 114 -11.07 -13.89 -2.01
C ASN A 114 -11.22 -15.10 -1.08
N LEU A 115 -10.31 -16.06 -1.19
CA LEU A 115 -10.16 -17.07 -0.15
C LEU A 115 -9.85 -16.35 1.16
N PRO A 116 -10.40 -16.80 2.31
CA PRO A 116 -10.00 -16.27 3.60
C PRO A 116 -8.48 -16.33 3.75
N ASP A 117 -7.86 -15.30 4.33
CA ASP A 117 -6.40 -15.22 4.50
C ASP A 117 -5.80 -16.42 5.26
N SER A 118 -6.62 -17.14 6.03
CA SER A 118 -6.24 -18.38 6.71
C SER A 118 -5.96 -19.53 5.73
N VAL A 119 -6.62 -19.58 4.57
CA VAL A 119 -6.51 -20.70 3.62
C VAL A 119 -5.13 -20.75 2.96
N PRO A 120 -4.60 -19.68 2.32
CA PRO A 120 -3.23 -19.70 1.78
C PRO A 120 -2.19 -20.00 2.86
N TRP A 121 -2.43 -19.54 4.10
CA TRP A 121 -1.54 -19.80 5.22
C TRP A 121 -1.54 -21.28 5.65
N LEU A 122 -2.72 -21.92 5.72
CA LEU A 122 -2.83 -23.35 6.03
C LEU A 122 -2.19 -24.21 4.95
N VAL A 123 -2.41 -23.85 3.67
CA VAL A 123 -1.75 -24.51 2.53
C VAL A 123 -0.24 -24.38 2.65
N TYR A 124 0.26 -23.19 2.94
CA TYR A 124 1.69 -22.94 3.13
C TYR A 124 2.28 -23.78 4.27
N LEU A 125 1.60 -23.84 5.42
CA LEU A 125 2.02 -24.68 6.55
C LEU A 125 2.02 -26.16 6.18
N LEU A 126 0.96 -26.65 5.52
CA LEU A 126 0.84 -28.03 5.07
C LEU A 126 1.96 -28.40 4.09
N LEU A 127 2.28 -27.54 3.12
CA LEU A 127 3.37 -27.77 2.18
C LEU A 127 4.71 -27.94 2.89
N ILE A 128 5.01 -27.11 3.89
CA ILE A 128 6.26 -27.22 4.66
C ILE A 128 6.27 -28.51 5.48
N VAL A 129 5.14 -28.87 6.13
CA VAL A 129 5.04 -30.11 6.92
C VAL A 129 5.21 -31.35 6.04
N LEU A 130 4.52 -31.41 4.90
CA LEU A 130 4.65 -32.51 3.95
C LEU A 130 6.06 -32.58 3.38
N TRP A 131 6.67 -31.43 3.02
CA TRP A 131 8.06 -31.40 2.55
C TRP A 131 9.01 -31.96 3.60
N ASN A 132 8.85 -31.56 4.87
CA ASN A 132 9.63 -32.07 5.99
C ASN A 132 9.52 -33.59 6.11
N ALA A 133 8.28 -34.10 6.19
CA ALA A 133 8.00 -35.50 6.45
C ALA A 133 8.39 -36.41 5.29
N LEU A 134 8.18 -35.97 4.04
CA LEU A 134 8.30 -36.82 2.84
C LEU A 134 9.64 -36.69 2.12
N THR A 135 10.46 -35.67 2.42
CA THR A 135 11.75 -35.48 1.74
C THR A 135 12.92 -35.46 2.71
N ILE A 136 12.90 -34.58 3.73
CA ILE A 136 14.06 -34.34 4.59
C ILE A 136 14.20 -35.47 5.63
N TRP A 137 13.10 -35.83 6.29
CA TRP A 137 13.09 -36.86 7.34
C TRP A 137 13.13 -38.30 6.81
N THR A 138 12.82 -38.50 5.53
CA THR A 138 12.86 -39.79 4.83
C THR A 138 14.06 -39.93 3.90
N ALA A 139 14.98 -38.96 3.88
CA ALA A 139 16.18 -39.06 3.05
C ALA A 139 16.99 -40.32 3.40
N ASP A 140 17.37 -41.08 2.37
CA ASP A 140 18.12 -42.34 2.47
C ASP A 140 19.64 -42.12 2.51
N ASP A 141 20.10 -40.94 2.07
CA ASP A 141 21.51 -40.57 2.00
C ASP A 141 21.72 -39.06 2.20
N ARG A 142 22.98 -38.65 2.41
CA ARG A 142 23.35 -37.25 2.66
C ARG A 142 23.10 -36.34 1.46
N ALA A 143 23.25 -36.82 0.23
CA ALA A 143 23.00 -36.00 -0.97
C ALA A 143 21.50 -35.69 -1.15
N SER A 144 20.65 -36.68 -0.92
CA SER A 144 19.18 -36.52 -0.89
C SER A 144 18.72 -35.60 0.23
N TRP A 145 19.33 -35.71 1.42
CA TRP A 145 19.10 -34.78 2.53
C TRP A 145 19.50 -33.34 2.17
N CYS A 146 20.69 -33.15 1.59
CA CYS A 146 21.17 -31.85 1.12
C CYS A 146 20.24 -31.24 0.06
N ALA A 147 19.70 -32.05 -0.85
CA ALA A 147 18.74 -31.60 -1.86
C ALA A 147 17.46 -31.07 -1.21
N GLY A 148 16.89 -31.82 -0.26
CA GLY A 148 15.71 -31.40 0.50
C GLY A 148 15.93 -30.09 1.28
N MET A 149 17.08 -29.96 1.94
CA MET A 149 17.47 -28.75 2.67
C MET A 149 17.71 -27.55 1.75
N ALA A 150 18.39 -27.73 0.61
CA ALA A 150 18.62 -26.67 -0.36
C ALA A 150 17.30 -26.19 -0.98
N ALA A 151 16.39 -27.10 -1.32
CA ALA A 151 15.07 -26.75 -1.86
C ALA A 151 14.21 -26.00 -0.82
N LEU A 152 14.22 -26.45 0.44
CA LEU A 152 13.54 -25.74 1.54
C LEU A 152 14.13 -24.34 1.73
N ALA A 153 15.45 -24.21 1.71
CA ALA A 153 16.12 -22.91 1.78
C ALA A 153 15.74 -22.01 0.61
N ALA A 154 15.71 -22.54 -0.62
CA ALA A 154 15.29 -21.79 -1.81
C ALA A 154 13.86 -21.26 -1.68
N PHE A 155 12.95 -22.11 -1.19
CA PHE A 155 11.56 -21.75 -0.90
C PHE A 155 11.46 -20.59 0.11
N PHE A 156 12.20 -20.66 1.22
CA PHE A 156 12.23 -19.57 2.19
C PHE A 156 12.85 -18.30 1.63
N VAL A 157 13.97 -18.38 0.90
CA VAL A 157 14.59 -17.23 0.25
C VAL A 157 13.60 -16.57 -0.69
N PHE A 158 12.88 -17.34 -1.52
CA PHE A 158 11.91 -16.79 -2.44
C PHE A 158 10.71 -16.16 -1.70
N VAL A 159 10.04 -16.92 -0.84
CA VAL A 159 8.79 -16.47 -0.18
C VAL A 159 9.05 -15.32 0.80
N GLU A 160 10.08 -15.42 1.64
CA GLU A 160 10.42 -14.39 2.62
C GLU A 160 11.20 -13.23 2.00
N GLY A 161 12.04 -13.51 1.01
CA GLY A 161 12.89 -12.52 0.36
C GLY A 161 12.11 -11.59 -0.57
N TYR A 162 11.22 -12.17 -1.38
CA TYR A 162 10.37 -11.45 -2.33
C TYR A 162 9.10 -10.92 -1.66
N GLY A 163 8.46 -11.77 -0.87
CA GLY A 163 7.12 -11.55 -0.35
C GLY A 163 7.09 -10.95 1.05
N ALA A 164 8.24 -10.86 1.73
CA ALA A 164 8.45 -10.37 3.10
C ALA A 164 7.15 -10.43 3.92
N PRO A 165 6.88 -11.59 4.54
CA PRO A 165 5.56 -12.19 4.64
C PRO A 165 4.51 -11.18 5.04
N ARG A 166 3.56 -10.99 4.13
CA ARG A 166 2.29 -10.29 4.34
C ARG A 166 1.74 -10.60 5.74
N GLN A 167 1.30 -9.53 6.43
CA GLN A 167 0.10 -9.47 7.28
C GLN A 167 -0.15 -10.53 8.37
N GLN A 168 0.78 -11.41 8.71
CA GLN A 168 0.49 -12.46 9.67
C GLN A 168 0.85 -12.01 11.10
N PRO A 169 -0.04 -12.17 12.09
CA PRO A 169 0.31 -12.07 13.50
C PRO A 169 1.56 -12.89 13.79
N ARG A 170 2.48 -12.42 14.66
CA ARG A 170 3.78 -13.07 14.95
C ARG A 170 3.64 -14.57 15.22
N VAL A 171 2.51 -15.03 15.76
CA VAL A 171 2.19 -16.44 16.01
C VAL A 171 2.21 -17.28 14.73
N ARG A 172 1.52 -16.84 13.68
CA ARG A 172 1.39 -17.55 12.41
C ARG A 172 2.69 -17.57 11.62
N TYR A 173 3.51 -16.53 11.79
CA TYR A 173 4.87 -16.50 11.25
C TYR A 173 5.83 -17.43 12.05
N ARG A 174 5.70 -17.45 13.38
CA ARG A 174 6.51 -18.30 14.26
C ARG A 174 6.22 -19.78 14.04
N SER A 175 4.98 -20.18 13.78
CA SER A 175 4.68 -21.60 13.51
C SER A 175 5.36 -22.10 12.23
N VAL A 176 5.36 -21.32 11.15
CA VAL A 176 6.12 -21.62 9.93
C VAL A 176 7.61 -21.80 10.24
N ARG A 177 8.20 -20.85 10.97
CA ARG A 177 9.61 -20.94 11.39
C ARG A 177 9.87 -22.14 12.30
N ALA A 178 8.95 -22.46 13.20
CA ALA A 178 9.06 -23.61 14.08
C ALA A 178 9.06 -24.92 13.27
N VAL A 179 8.18 -25.06 12.27
CA VAL A 179 8.20 -26.23 11.38
C VAL A 179 9.51 -26.29 10.57
N ALA A 180 10.03 -25.15 10.12
CA ALA A 180 11.35 -25.11 9.47
C ALA A 180 12.51 -25.52 10.40
N LEU A 181 12.40 -25.23 11.71
CA LEU A 181 13.39 -25.68 12.70
C LEU A 181 13.35 -27.21 12.89
N VAL A 182 12.18 -27.84 12.73
CA VAL A 182 12.08 -29.31 12.72
C VAL A 182 12.87 -29.91 11.55
N SER A 183 12.96 -29.21 10.41
CA SER A 183 13.82 -29.63 9.29
C SER A 183 15.28 -29.66 9.70
N LEU A 184 15.76 -28.65 10.43
CA LEU A 184 17.14 -28.58 10.90
C LEU A 184 17.46 -29.69 11.89
N PHE A 185 16.50 -30.08 12.73
CA PHE A 185 16.70 -31.17 13.69
C PHE A 185 16.97 -32.53 13.01
N SER A 186 16.49 -32.73 11.78
CA SER A 186 16.81 -33.95 11.00
C SER A 186 18.31 -34.17 10.76
N ALA A 187 19.14 -33.14 10.94
CA ALA A 187 20.60 -33.25 10.86
C ALA A 187 21.17 -34.28 11.85
N CYS A 188 20.43 -34.64 12.92
CA CYS A 188 20.80 -35.71 13.83
C CYS A 188 20.94 -37.09 13.12
N ARG A 189 20.32 -37.27 11.94
CA ARG A 189 20.44 -38.50 11.13
C ARG A 189 21.73 -38.55 10.30
N LEU A 190 22.41 -37.42 10.06
CA LEU A 190 23.58 -37.35 9.18
C LEU A 190 24.71 -38.35 9.51
N PRO A 191 25.04 -38.62 10.79
CA PRO A 191 26.06 -39.62 11.12
C PRO A 191 25.72 -41.02 10.63
N SER A 192 24.44 -41.39 10.63
CA SER A 192 23.95 -42.70 10.18
C SER A 192 23.69 -42.80 8.67
N LEU A 193 23.61 -41.68 7.96
CA LEU A 193 23.30 -41.68 6.54
C LEU A 193 24.57 -41.94 5.69
N PRO A 194 24.49 -42.80 4.66
CA PRO A 194 25.54 -42.95 3.66
C PRO A 194 25.70 -41.64 2.86
N SER A 195 26.88 -41.43 2.27
CA SER A 195 27.21 -40.16 1.59
C SER A 195 26.31 -39.85 0.38
N GLY A 196 25.83 -40.85 -0.35
CA GLY A 196 25.11 -40.66 -1.61
C GLY A 196 26.01 -40.12 -2.74
N HIS A 197 25.43 -39.93 -3.92
CA HIS A 197 26.09 -39.29 -5.08
C HIS A 197 25.33 -38.03 -5.49
N PHE A 198 25.97 -37.17 -6.28
CA PHE A 198 25.30 -35.98 -6.79
C PHE A 198 24.12 -36.37 -7.69
N THR A 199 22.92 -35.92 -7.34
CA THR A 199 21.71 -36.20 -8.10
C THR A 199 21.24 -34.97 -8.89
N PRO A 200 20.47 -35.15 -9.99
CA PRO A 200 19.81 -34.04 -10.66
C PRO A 200 18.93 -33.21 -9.72
N ALA A 201 18.28 -33.85 -8.73
CA ALA A 201 17.46 -33.17 -7.73
C ALA A 201 18.29 -32.21 -6.86
N LEU A 202 19.48 -32.63 -6.41
CA LEU A 202 20.42 -31.76 -5.69
C LEU A 202 20.88 -30.59 -6.56
N GLY A 203 21.22 -30.86 -7.82
CA GLY A 203 21.62 -29.81 -8.77
C GLY A 203 20.52 -28.76 -8.97
N VAL A 204 19.28 -29.19 -9.22
CA VAL A 204 18.12 -28.30 -9.36
C VAL A 204 17.88 -27.50 -8.08
N ALA A 205 17.92 -28.14 -6.90
CA ALA A 205 17.72 -27.46 -5.63
C ALA A 205 18.77 -26.37 -5.36
N LEU A 206 20.04 -26.63 -5.66
CA LEU A 206 21.12 -25.65 -5.53
C LEU A 206 20.99 -24.50 -6.53
N VAL A 207 20.60 -24.79 -7.78
CA VAL A 207 20.34 -23.76 -8.80
C VAL A 207 19.17 -22.87 -8.38
N LEU A 208 18.06 -23.45 -7.88
CA LEU A 208 16.92 -22.69 -7.38
C LEU A 208 17.30 -21.82 -6.18
N LEU A 209 18.11 -22.34 -5.25
CA LEU A 209 18.60 -21.57 -4.11
C LEU A 209 19.48 -20.40 -4.57
N ALA A 210 20.47 -20.66 -5.42
CA ALA A 210 21.36 -19.64 -5.95
C ALA A 210 20.58 -18.57 -6.74
N ALA A 211 19.67 -18.99 -7.63
CA ALA A 211 18.81 -18.09 -8.38
C ALA A 211 17.92 -17.25 -7.45
N GLY A 212 17.29 -17.86 -6.44
CA GLY A 212 16.48 -17.16 -5.45
C GLY A 212 17.28 -16.11 -4.68
N VAL A 213 18.48 -16.46 -4.20
CA VAL A 213 19.38 -15.52 -3.51
C VAL A 213 19.78 -14.39 -4.43
N CYS A 214 20.21 -14.68 -5.66
CA CYS A 214 20.56 -13.67 -6.65
C CYS A 214 19.40 -12.73 -6.95
N VAL A 215 18.20 -13.26 -7.20
CA VAL A 215 17.01 -12.45 -7.49
C VAL A 215 16.65 -11.52 -6.33
N VAL A 216 16.63 -12.04 -5.10
CA VAL A 216 16.34 -11.24 -3.90
C VAL A 216 17.44 -10.20 -3.65
N ALA A 217 18.71 -10.58 -3.82
CA ALA A 217 19.84 -9.66 -3.68
C ALA A 217 19.77 -8.54 -4.73
N MET A 218 19.57 -8.87 -6.01
CA MET A 218 19.39 -7.90 -7.08
C MET A 218 18.22 -6.95 -6.80
N ALA A 219 17.11 -7.46 -6.28
CA ALA A 219 15.96 -6.63 -5.92
C ALA A 219 16.25 -5.69 -4.75
N ARG A 220 16.95 -6.15 -3.69
CA ARG A 220 17.26 -5.35 -2.50
C ARG A 220 18.44 -4.39 -2.68
N LEU A 221 19.38 -4.74 -3.55
CA LEU A 221 20.55 -3.95 -3.89
C LEU A 221 20.32 -3.07 -5.12
N HIS A 222 19.11 -3.10 -5.69
CA HIS A 222 18.78 -2.31 -6.87
C HIS A 222 19.09 -0.83 -6.64
N HIS A 223 19.72 -0.24 -7.65
CA HIS A 223 19.94 1.19 -7.76
C HIS A 223 19.18 1.67 -8.99
N TRP A 224 18.39 2.73 -8.82
CA TRP A 224 17.63 3.29 -9.93
C TRP A 224 18.49 4.06 -10.92
N SER A 225 19.78 4.29 -10.59
CA SER A 225 20.66 5.25 -11.27
C SER A 225 20.09 6.67 -11.31
N SER A 226 18.99 6.92 -10.58
CA SER A 226 18.45 8.25 -10.31
C SER A 226 19.37 9.00 -9.33
N PRO A 227 19.34 10.35 -9.34
CA PRO A 227 19.94 11.12 -8.26
C PRO A 227 19.37 10.69 -6.90
N VAL A 228 20.20 10.81 -5.87
CA VAL A 228 19.81 10.56 -4.49
C VAL A 228 19.27 11.86 -3.90
N SER A 229 18.27 11.75 -3.02
CA SER A 229 17.72 12.91 -2.33
C SER A 229 18.78 13.66 -1.50
N GLN A 230 18.50 14.92 -1.19
CA GLN A 230 19.20 15.58 -0.08
C GLN A 230 19.00 14.74 1.19
N PRO A 231 19.96 14.77 2.15
CA PRO A 231 19.83 14.01 3.37
C PRO A 231 18.57 14.41 4.13
N LEU A 232 17.66 13.47 4.31
CA LEU A 232 16.43 13.62 5.08
C LEU A 232 16.65 13.16 6.52
N ARG A 233 15.81 13.62 7.44
CA ARG A 233 15.60 13.01 8.76
C ARG A 233 14.47 12.00 8.64
N PHE A 234 14.58 10.87 9.33
CA PHE A 234 13.51 9.87 9.30
C PHE A 234 12.24 10.44 9.97
N PRO A 235 11.08 10.47 9.29
CA PRO A 235 9.93 11.28 9.73
C PRO A 235 9.08 10.63 10.83
N LEU A 236 9.49 9.47 11.34
CA LEU A 236 8.64 8.62 12.17
C LEU A 236 9.41 8.10 13.40
N GLU A 237 8.76 8.00 14.54
CA GLU A 237 9.35 7.43 15.76
C GLU A 237 8.98 5.95 15.94
N GLY A 238 9.89 5.16 16.52
CA GLY A 238 9.64 3.76 16.87
C GLY A 238 10.13 2.77 15.82
N THR A 239 9.57 1.56 15.80
CA THR A 239 10.01 0.51 14.86
C THR A 239 9.09 0.44 13.65
N TRP A 240 9.67 0.63 12.48
CA TRP A 240 8.99 0.66 11.19
C TRP A 240 9.52 -0.43 10.27
N TYR A 241 8.69 -0.83 9.33
CA TYR A 241 8.95 -1.87 8.37
C TYR A 241 8.66 -1.37 6.96
N VAL A 242 9.61 -1.55 6.07
CA VAL A 242 9.48 -1.21 4.65
C VAL A 242 8.66 -2.31 3.97
N VAL A 243 7.42 -2.00 3.61
CA VAL A 243 6.50 -2.92 2.91
C VAL A 243 6.70 -2.83 1.41
N GLN A 244 7.00 -1.63 0.91
CA GLN A 244 7.35 -1.36 -0.48
C GLN A 244 8.62 -0.52 -0.51
N GLY A 245 9.57 -0.90 -1.36
CA GLY A 245 10.87 -0.25 -1.49
C GLY A 245 11.90 -1.19 -2.08
N GLY A 246 12.95 -0.63 -2.68
CA GLY A 246 13.95 -1.39 -3.45
C GLY A 246 13.58 -1.49 -4.92
N GLY A 247 14.02 -2.55 -5.60
CA GLY A 247 13.92 -2.71 -7.05
C GLY A 247 12.58 -3.21 -7.57
N ARG A 248 12.48 -3.28 -8.92
CA ARG A 248 11.30 -3.67 -9.72
C ARG A 248 10.47 -4.85 -9.20
N LEU A 249 11.14 -5.84 -8.62
CA LEU A 249 10.52 -7.08 -8.19
C LEU A 249 9.80 -6.98 -6.83
N ILE A 250 10.20 -6.01 -5.99
CA ILE A 250 9.75 -5.91 -4.60
C ILE A 250 9.14 -4.55 -4.26
N ASN A 251 9.05 -3.65 -5.24
CA ASN A 251 8.46 -2.33 -5.14
C ASN A 251 7.47 -2.09 -6.28
N HIS A 252 6.19 -1.93 -5.96
CA HIS A 252 5.16 -1.69 -6.98
C HIS A 252 5.16 -0.27 -7.54
N HIS A 253 5.70 0.69 -6.79
CA HIS A 253 5.74 2.12 -7.15
C HIS A 253 6.51 2.41 -8.43
N VAL A 254 7.37 1.49 -8.82
CA VAL A 254 8.21 1.58 -10.03
C VAL A 254 7.40 1.80 -11.32
N GLY A 255 6.15 1.36 -11.34
CA GLY A 255 5.26 1.59 -12.47
C GLY A 255 5.05 3.07 -12.80
N ALA A 256 5.19 3.95 -11.80
CA ALA A 256 5.14 5.40 -11.93
C ALA A 256 6.56 5.99 -11.84
N GLN A 257 6.97 6.77 -12.84
CA GLN A 257 8.35 7.27 -12.95
C GLN A 257 8.74 8.14 -11.75
N GLU A 258 7.80 8.93 -11.28
CA GLU A 258 7.92 9.85 -10.16
C GLU A 258 7.99 9.13 -8.80
N GLN A 259 7.48 7.89 -8.71
CA GLN A 259 7.45 7.11 -7.46
C GLN A 259 8.51 6.00 -7.39
N ARG A 260 9.45 5.91 -8.34
CA ARG A 260 10.42 4.77 -8.39
C ARG A 260 11.19 4.53 -7.08
N GLY A 261 11.55 5.60 -6.37
CA GLY A 261 12.23 5.56 -5.07
C GLY A 261 11.30 5.58 -3.86
N ALA A 262 9.98 5.50 -4.08
CA ALA A 262 8.99 5.57 -3.01
C ALA A 262 9.07 4.38 -2.07
N VAL A 263 8.73 4.64 -0.81
CA VAL A 263 8.65 3.65 0.24
C VAL A 263 7.32 3.73 0.96
N ASP A 264 6.78 2.56 1.29
CA ASP A 264 5.63 2.43 2.17
C ASP A 264 6.09 1.87 3.52
N LEU A 265 5.88 2.66 4.56
CA LEU A 265 6.38 2.41 5.90
C LEU A 265 5.22 2.05 6.82
N CYS A 266 5.30 0.89 7.47
CA CYS A 266 4.32 0.45 8.47
C CYS A 266 4.96 0.29 9.83
N ALA A 267 4.29 0.76 10.87
CA ALA A 267 4.75 0.54 12.23
C ALA A 267 4.58 -0.93 12.62
N LEU A 268 5.42 -1.36 13.54
CA LEU A 268 5.35 -2.65 14.18
C LEU A 268 5.04 -2.45 15.65
N GLY A 269 3.98 -3.11 16.14
CA GLY A 269 3.64 -3.11 17.57
C GLY A 269 4.71 -3.80 18.44
N PRO A 270 4.51 -3.88 19.77
CA PRO A 270 5.43 -4.56 20.69
C PRO A 270 5.66 -6.03 20.30
N TYR A 271 4.58 -6.65 19.83
CA TYR A 271 4.58 -7.99 19.27
C TYR A 271 4.96 -8.02 17.80
N GLY A 272 5.60 -7.00 17.22
CA GLY A 272 6.16 -6.96 15.86
C GLY A 272 5.18 -7.33 14.76
N THR A 273 3.91 -7.17 15.06
CA THR A 273 2.80 -7.28 14.13
C THR A 273 2.44 -5.89 13.67
N ARG A 274 1.99 -5.79 12.42
CA ARG A 274 1.48 -4.55 11.84
C ARG A 274 0.06 -4.25 12.32
N THR A 275 -0.70 -5.30 12.64
CA THR A 275 -2.07 -5.23 13.10
C THR A 275 -2.32 -6.20 14.26
N ARG A 276 -3.26 -5.88 15.15
CA ARG A 276 -3.89 -6.82 16.08
C ARG A 276 -5.10 -7.50 15.39
N PRO A 277 -5.71 -8.57 15.94
CA PRO A 277 -6.95 -9.09 15.39
C PRO A 277 -8.02 -7.98 15.25
N GLY A 278 -8.66 -7.94 14.09
CA GLY A 278 -9.59 -6.88 13.67
C GLY A 278 -9.25 -6.33 12.29
N ASP A 279 -10.22 -5.69 11.65
CA ASP A 279 -10.13 -5.01 10.36
C ASP A 279 -10.38 -3.49 10.49
N ASP A 280 -10.48 -2.99 11.71
CA ASP A 280 -10.62 -1.57 12.01
C ASP A 280 -9.27 -0.85 11.91
N LEU A 281 -9.30 0.45 11.57
CA LEU A 281 -8.09 1.26 11.40
C LEU A 281 -7.20 1.27 12.65
N THR A 282 -7.79 1.30 13.84
CA THR A 282 -7.06 1.33 15.12
C THR A 282 -6.44 -0.02 15.48
N ALA A 283 -6.75 -1.09 14.74
CA ALA A 283 -6.04 -2.35 14.87
C ALA A 283 -4.61 -2.26 14.34
N TYR A 284 -4.34 -1.34 13.42
CA TYR A 284 -3.03 -1.19 12.80
C TYR A 284 -2.11 -0.33 13.66
N ALA A 285 -0.93 -0.85 13.96
CA ALA A 285 0.08 -0.17 14.77
C ALA A 285 0.55 1.15 14.17
N ALA A 286 0.35 1.35 12.86
CA ALA A 286 0.74 2.56 12.15
C ALA A 286 -0.30 3.68 12.27
N TYR A 287 -1.58 3.37 12.45
CA TYR A 287 -2.65 4.36 12.43
C TYR A 287 -2.52 5.34 13.61
N GLY A 288 -2.66 6.63 13.35
CA GLY A 288 -2.51 7.70 14.35
C GLY A 288 -1.07 7.98 14.78
N ARG A 289 -0.06 7.35 14.17
CA ARG A 289 1.35 7.63 14.52
C ARG A 289 1.77 9.00 13.96
N PRO A 290 2.45 9.86 14.75
CA PRO A 290 2.91 11.16 14.28
C PRO A 290 3.88 11.06 13.09
N VAL A 291 3.71 11.98 12.14
CA VAL A 291 4.56 12.17 10.96
C VAL A 291 5.18 13.55 11.05
N HIS A 292 6.51 13.62 11.05
CA HIS A 292 7.27 14.87 11.13
C HIS A 292 7.89 15.22 9.77
N ALA A 293 8.20 16.50 9.59
CA ALA A 293 8.87 17.00 8.40
C ALA A 293 10.26 16.34 8.28
N PRO A 294 10.56 15.63 7.18
CA PRO A 294 11.85 14.98 6.99
C PRO A 294 12.96 15.99 6.65
N CYS A 295 12.62 17.21 6.29
CA CYS A 295 13.56 18.27 5.93
C CYS A 295 12.91 19.64 6.13
N ASP A 296 13.71 20.68 6.03
CA ASP A 296 13.20 22.04 5.86
C ASP A 296 12.56 22.16 4.48
N GLY A 297 11.55 23.01 4.35
CA GLY A 297 10.92 23.26 3.06
C GLY A 297 9.67 24.11 3.12
N ARG A 298 9.17 24.48 1.95
CA ARG A 298 7.88 25.16 1.79
C ARG A 298 6.81 24.13 1.49
N VAL A 299 5.68 24.20 2.20
CA VAL A 299 4.51 23.38 1.88
C VAL A 299 3.90 23.88 0.58
N ILE A 300 3.92 23.04 -0.46
CA ILE A 300 3.33 23.36 -1.77
C ILE A 300 1.96 22.71 -1.97
N SER A 301 1.65 21.67 -1.20
CA SER A 301 0.32 21.06 -1.17
C SER A 301 0.06 20.46 0.21
N ALA A 302 -1.14 20.66 0.74
CA ALA A 302 -1.61 19.99 1.94
C ALA A 302 -3.12 19.71 1.85
N VAL A 303 -3.51 18.46 2.07
CA VAL A 303 -4.92 18.02 2.05
C VAL A 303 -5.23 17.30 3.35
N ASN A 304 -6.37 17.60 3.98
CA ASN A 304 -6.70 17.16 5.34
C ASN A 304 -8.11 16.56 5.51
N THR A 305 -8.97 16.63 4.50
CA THR A 305 -10.41 16.35 4.64
C THR A 305 -10.85 15.04 4.01
N LEU A 306 -9.97 14.33 3.29
CA LEU A 306 -10.33 13.10 2.61
C LEU A 306 -10.52 11.97 3.63
N PRO A 307 -11.64 11.24 3.61
CA PRO A 307 -11.90 10.18 4.58
C PRO A 307 -10.90 9.02 4.42
N ASP A 308 -10.63 8.34 5.52
CA ASP A 308 -9.90 7.07 5.48
C ASP A 308 -10.75 6.00 4.79
N GLN A 309 -10.09 5.12 4.03
CA GLN A 309 -10.72 3.91 3.53
C GLN A 309 -10.70 2.82 4.60
N ARG A 310 -11.65 1.88 4.54
CA ARG A 310 -11.55 0.67 5.36
C ARG A 310 -10.36 -0.17 4.89
N PRO A 311 -9.57 -0.76 5.80
CA PRO A 311 -8.50 -1.68 5.43
C PRO A 311 -9.01 -2.79 4.50
N GLY A 312 -8.26 -3.06 3.42
CA GLY A 312 -8.62 -4.03 2.39
C GLY A 312 -9.58 -3.51 1.30
N GLU A 313 -10.24 -2.37 1.51
CA GLU A 313 -11.02 -1.69 0.48
C GLU A 313 -10.14 -0.72 -0.33
N LEU A 314 -10.50 -0.50 -1.60
CA LEU A 314 -9.73 0.36 -2.50
C LEU A 314 -10.67 1.07 -3.49
N ARG A 315 -11.47 1.99 -2.96
CA ARG A 315 -12.40 2.83 -3.71
C ARG A 315 -11.64 3.90 -4.49
N TYR A 316 -12.16 4.26 -5.66
CA TYR A 316 -11.58 5.31 -6.51
C TYR A 316 -11.69 6.68 -5.83
N GLN A 317 -10.54 7.31 -5.59
CA GLN A 317 -10.39 8.63 -4.97
C GLN A 317 -8.99 9.20 -5.28
N PRO A 318 -8.68 10.47 -4.92
CA PRO A 318 -7.37 11.05 -5.14
C PRO A 318 -6.23 10.18 -4.58
N VAL A 319 -5.24 9.86 -5.41
CA VAL A 319 -4.27 8.79 -5.13
C VAL A 319 -3.47 8.99 -3.85
N TYR A 320 -3.07 10.24 -3.55
CA TYR A 320 -2.29 10.54 -2.35
C TYR A 320 -3.14 10.68 -1.07
N GLY A 321 -4.46 10.79 -1.19
CA GLY A 321 -5.32 11.05 -0.04
C GLY A 321 -4.96 12.37 0.65
N ASN A 322 -5.09 12.40 1.98
CA ASN A 322 -4.53 13.48 2.78
C ASN A 322 -3.01 13.40 2.73
N HIS A 323 -2.36 14.52 2.50
CA HIS A 323 -0.93 14.55 2.22
C HIS A 323 -0.32 15.89 2.60
N VAL A 324 1.01 15.92 2.65
CA VAL A 324 1.83 17.14 2.70
C VAL A 324 2.96 16.97 1.69
N PHE A 325 3.08 17.91 0.76
CA PHE A 325 4.19 18.00 -0.19
C PHE A 325 5.07 19.19 0.18
N LEU A 326 6.37 18.95 0.31
CA LEU A 326 7.38 19.95 0.66
C LEU A 326 8.28 20.20 -0.54
N ASP A 327 8.45 21.46 -0.92
CA ASP A 327 9.48 21.90 -1.85
C ASP A 327 10.71 22.34 -1.06
N THR A 328 11.84 21.69 -1.33
CA THR A 328 13.14 22.01 -0.71
C THR A 328 13.94 23.04 -1.53
N GLY A 329 13.41 23.52 -2.65
CA GLY A 329 14.14 24.28 -3.67
C GLY A 329 14.99 23.42 -4.62
N HIS A 330 15.05 22.10 -4.39
CA HIS A 330 15.82 21.15 -5.20
C HIS A 330 15.02 19.91 -5.60
N GLU A 331 14.08 19.50 -4.77
CA GLU A 331 13.24 18.33 -4.95
C GLU A 331 11.92 18.52 -4.20
N ILE A 332 10.92 17.74 -4.58
CA ILE A 332 9.62 17.70 -3.90
C ILE A 332 9.58 16.42 -3.06
N ILE A 333 9.37 16.57 -1.76
CA ILE A 333 9.15 15.47 -0.83
C ILE A 333 7.65 15.28 -0.64
N LYS A 334 7.14 14.08 -0.92
CA LYS A 334 5.71 13.75 -0.79
C LYS A 334 5.47 12.79 0.34
N LEU A 335 4.62 13.19 1.29
CA LEU A 335 4.12 12.39 2.40
C LEU A 335 2.61 12.22 2.24
N ALA A 336 2.12 10.99 2.17
CA ALA A 336 0.73 10.70 1.79
C ALA A 336 0.05 9.68 2.71
N HIS A 337 -1.26 9.51 2.49
CA HIS A 337 -2.16 8.65 3.27
C HIS A 337 -2.31 9.09 4.73
N LEU A 338 -2.28 10.40 4.99
CA LEU A 338 -2.43 10.96 6.34
C LEU A 338 -3.88 10.81 6.86
N ARG A 339 -4.03 10.85 8.18
CA ARG A 339 -5.31 10.73 8.85
C ARG A 339 -6.14 12.01 8.66
N PRO A 340 -7.44 11.92 8.31
CA PRO A 340 -8.31 13.08 8.16
C PRO A 340 -8.34 13.91 9.45
N GLY A 341 -8.27 15.24 9.30
CA GLY A 341 -8.24 16.19 10.39
C GLY A 341 -6.91 16.29 11.14
N SER A 342 -5.89 15.49 10.79
CA SER A 342 -4.59 15.50 11.51
C SER A 342 -3.54 16.43 10.91
N VAL A 343 -3.69 16.86 9.65
CA VAL A 343 -2.69 17.71 8.99
C VAL A 343 -2.65 19.09 9.64
N THR A 344 -1.46 19.51 10.07
CA THR A 344 -1.26 20.71 10.91
C THR A 344 -0.67 21.91 10.17
N VAL A 345 -0.49 21.78 8.86
CA VAL A 345 0.12 22.78 7.97
C VAL A 345 -0.78 23.06 6.77
N LYS A 346 -0.55 24.18 6.09
CA LYS A 346 -1.28 24.58 4.88
C LYS A 346 -0.31 25.00 3.77
N PRO A 347 -0.75 25.03 2.49
CA PRO A 347 0.08 25.54 1.41
C PRO A 347 0.60 26.95 1.72
N GLY A 348 1.88 27.18 1.42
CA GLY A 348 2.59 28.43 1.68
C GLY A 348 3.38 28.45 3.00
N ASP A 349 3.09 27.58 3.96
CA ASP A 349 3.86 27.49 5.21
C ASP A 349 5.32 27.10 4.94
N VAL A 350 6.24 27.60 5.75
CA VAL A 350 7.64 27.14 5.79
C VAL A 350 7.81 26.29 7.04
N VAL A 351 8.35 25.09 6.89
CA VAL A 351 8.55 24.14 7.99
C VAL A 351 10.03 23.80 8.14
N GLU A 352 10.44 23.52 9.36
CA GLU A 352 11.76 22.98 9.70
C GLU A 352 11.68 21.46 9.91
N ALA A 353 12.78 20.76 9.66
CA ALA A 353 12.89 19.32 9.89
C ALA A 353 12.53 18.96 11.34
N GLY A 354 11.62 18.00 11.51
CA GLY A 354 11.09 17.61 12.82
C GLY A 354 9.78 18.30 13.20
N ARG A 355 9.30 19.29 12.44
CA ARG A 355 7.96 19.86 12.64
C ARG A 355 6.89 18.78 12.46
N LEU A 356 5.92 18.68 13.38
CA LEU A 356 4.76 17.81 13.20
C LEU A 356 4.00 18.23 11.94
N LEU A 357 3.71 17.29 11.05
CA LEU A 357 2.93 17.51 9.83
C LEU A 357 1.52 16.93 9.95
N GLY A 358 1.38 15.79 10.62
CA GLY A 358 0.10 15.15 10.90
C GLY A 358 0.29 13.73 11.43
N GLU A 359 -0.69 12.87 11.20
CA GLU A 359 -0.65 11.48 11.65
C GLU A 359 -0.86 10.52 10.49
N VAL A 360 -0.29 9.31 10.58
CA VAL A 360 -0.52 8.24 9.61
C VAL A 360 -1.99 7.82 9.62
N GLY A 361 -2.60 7.79 8.44
CA GLY A 361 -3.98 7.38 8.21
C GLY A 361 -4.09 6.24 7.20
N ASN A 362 -5.20 6.19 6.48
CA ASN A 362 -5.49 5.25 5.40
C ASN A 362 -6.33 5.91 4.28
N SER A 363 -6.18 7.22 4.09
CA SER A 363 -6.82 7.98 3.01
C SER A 363 -6.10 7.77 1.68
N GLY A 364 -6.74 8.07 0.56
CA GLY A 364 -6.16 7.89 -0.78
C GLY A 364 -6.09 6.42 -1.23
N ASN A 365 -5.15 6.11 -2.10
CA ASN A 365 -4.94 4.78 -2.66
C ASN A 365 -4.12 3.88 -1.71
N SER A 366 -4.69 3.57 -0.55
CA SER A 366 -4.04 2.80 0.53
C SER A 366 -4.88 1.60 0.94
N THR A 367 -4.26 0.41 0.97
CA THR A 367 -4.92 -0.84 1.39
C THR A 367 -4.89 -1.09 2.90
N GLU A 368 -3.98 -0.44 3.62
CA GLU A 368 -3.84 -0.53 5.07
C GLU A 368 -3.04 0.66 5.62
N PRO A 369 -3.24 1.09 6.87
CA PRO A 369 -2.53 2.24 7.44
C PRO A 369 -1.00 2.17 7.29
N HIS A 370 -0.43 3.16 6.60
CA HIS A 370 1.00 3.30 6.35
C HIS A 370 1.37 4.74 5.97
N LEU A 371 2.65 5.11 6.10
CA LEU A 371 3.17 6.32 5.48
C LEU A 371 3.74 5.97 4.10
N HIS A 372 3.21 6.58 3.05
CA HIS A 372 3.90 6.65 1.77
C HIS A 372 4.84 7.86 1.77
N LEU A 373 6.10 7.65 1.38
CA LEU A 373 7.13 8.69 1.30
C LEU A 373 7.93 8.52 0.02
N HIS A 374 8.08 9.61 -0.74
CA HIS A 374 9.06 9.67 -1.82
C HIS A 374 9.62 11.08 -2.02
N ALA A 375 10.71 11.16 -2.78
CA ALA A 375 11.27 12.40 -3.30
C ALA A 375 11.27 12.34 -4.82
N GLU A 376 10.98 13.46 -5.48
CA GLU A 376 11.04 13.58 -6.94
C GLU A 376 11.71 14.89 -7.36
N ARG A 377 12.35 14.85 -8.53
CA ARG A 377 12.85 16.03 -9.24
C ARG A 377 12.49 15.88 -10.71
N ASP A 378 11.85 16.90 -11.28
CA ASP A 378 11.44 16.94 -12.69
C ASP A 378 10.67 15.69 -13.14
N GLY A 379 9.72 15.25 -12.31
CA GLY A 379 8.90 14.06 -12.55
C GLY A 379 9.64 12.71 -12.44
N THR A 380 10.88 12.70 -11.94
CA THR A 380 11.68 11.49 -11.73
C THR A 380 11.88 11.22 -10.25
N GLY A 381 11.47 10.03 -9.82
CA GLY A 381 11.64 9.58 -8.44
C GLY A 381 13.11 9.35 -8.09
N LEU A 382 13.47 9.78 -6.88
CA LEU A 382 14.84 9.78 -6.35
C LEU A 382 15.03 8.70 -5.28
N ASP A 383 16.25 8.17 -5.18
CA ASP A 383 16.62 7.28 -4.08
C ASP A 383 16.65 8.09 -2.78
N LEU A 384 15.87 7.66 -1.78
CA LEU A 384 15.82 8.35 -0.48
C LEU A 384 17.08 8.06 0.35
N ARG A 385 17.68 9.12 0.88
CA ARG A 385 18.79 9.04 1.84
C ARG A 385 18.42 9.73 3.14
N PHE A 386 18.57 9.00 4.25
CA PHE A 386 18.38 9.54 5.59
C PHE A 386 19.72 9.76 6.30
N SER A 387 19.80 10.83 7.09
CA SER A 387 20.95 11.19 7.92
C SER A 387 21.06 10.31 9.18
N ASP A 388 19.91 9.88 9.71
CA ASP A 388 19.75 9.12 10.95
C ASP A 388 19.43 7.63 10.73
N VAL A 389 19.19 7.21 9.48
CA VAL A 389 18.96 5.82 9.09
C VAL A 389 19.99 5.38 8.05
N LYS A 390 20.94 4.52 8.46
CA LYS A 390 22.03 4.04 7.59
C LYS A 390 21.58 2.94 6.63
N GLY A 391 21.98 2.97 5.37
CA GLY A 391 21.76 1.88 4.40
C GLY A 391 20.45 1.98 3.60
N ARG A 392 20.21 1.03 2.69
CA ARG A 392 19.15 1.08 1.67
C ARG A 392 17.76 0.76 2.18
N LEU A 393 16.74 1.39 1.61
CA LEU A 393 15.34 1.08 1.89
C LEU A 393 14.88 0.01 0.92
N TYR A 394 14.61 -1.19 1.43
CA TYR A 394 14.11 -2.31 0.63
C TYR A 394 13.05 -3.06 1.40
N ARG A 395 12.10 -3.66 0.69
CA ARG A 395 11.05 -4.49 1.27
C ARG A 395 11.61 -5.56 2.21
N GLY A 396 11.08 -5.62 3.42
CA GLY A 396 11.56 -6.54 4.47
C GLY A 396 12.50 -5.90 5.49
N ARG A 397 12.98 -4.68 5.23
CA ARG A 397 13.86 -3.97 6.14
C ARG A 397 13.08 -3.41 7.34
N ARG A 398 13.64 -3.58 8.53
CA ARG A 398 13.21 -2.86 9.74
C ARG A 398 14.07 -1.61 9.94
N ILE A 399 13.41 -0.52 10.30
CA ILE A 399 14.01 0.79 10.60
C ILE A 399 13.60 1.16 12.01
N LYS A 400 14.56 1.67 12.80
CA LYS A 400 14.26 2.27 14.10
C LYS A 400 14.35 3.78 13.91
N GLY A 401 13.23 4.45 14.00
CA GLY A 401 13.17 5.90 14.14
C GLY A 401 13.60 6.29 15.54
N LEU A 402 14.56 7.20 15.63
CA LEU A 402 15.01 7.72 16.90
C LEU A 402 13.92 8.64 17.47
N PRO A 403 13.61 8.55 18.78
CA PRO A 403 12.80 9.58 19.42
C PRO A 403 13.52 10.92 19.24
N GLY A 404 12.76 11.99 19.04
CA GLY A 404 13.33 13.32 18.82
C GLY A 404 14.39 13.69 19.85
N HIS A 405 15.67 13.66 19.48
CA HIS A 405 16.72 14.31 20.26
C HIS A 405 16.48 15.82 20.18
N ASN A 406 16.26 16.44 21.35
CA ASN A 406 16.13 17.87 21.62
C ASN A 406 15.14 18.64 20.74
N MET A 407 13.85 18.43 21.03
CA MET A 407 12.86 19.50 20.87
C MET A 407 13.14 20.50 22.00
N VAL A 408 13.92 21.56 21.72
CA VAL A 408 14.00 22.72 22.63
C VAL A 408 12.59 23.35 22.65
N PRO A 409 12.05 23.70 23.82
CA PRO A 409 10.68 24.20 23.98
C PRO A 409 10.38 25.44 23.14
#